data_AF-A0A2S3QQI0-F1
#
_entry.id   AF-A0A2S3QQI0-F1
#
_cell.length_a   1.000
_cell.length_b   1.000
_cell.length_c   1.000
_cell.angle_alpha   90.00
_cell.angle_beta   90.00
_cell.angle_gamma   90.00
#
_symmetry.space_group_name_H-M   'P 1'
#
loop_
_entity.id
_entity.type
_entity.pdbx_description
1 polymer ?
#
loop_
_entity_poly.entity_id
_entity_poly.type
_entity_poly.pdbx_seq_one_letter_code
_entity_poly.pdbx_strand_id
1 'polypeptide(L)'
;MRNFHSKFISVILVSTLLSSCASTVDQIEMAYDQYSAAVSRYIASTTPDYNPSKFKISKEVIYELQEAVEKNLVWRMDFAKAQKKNNQSSLKFISPYFDSNQKITSELNTFLKNISWVTDPTTRFEIRTNQTTLVEQRREIYFEGKRKLKRQERDIDYAIINPYDIKGAEIIKAIKIGFIANIAIYENHLLLKNKIREAIKSEKDITLQKELENYHNNLVNKLVKSPSHRRLAKMAAIYRDIKIFEEVKNKTRISYYINPLIEETLVYNELIKSYNKKKRWNEITSSLQNTISSMALKDKTYYVGYFNKAIKFENLTGGQVTYLGKTEKDHLVYQLKPMDIIFTHNKNSFNNAVVDRFWDNVGIWIGSWDEIVKLGLSKHPLIIKYRNEIQSKNLNFITTTREGIKLKSIESIYNQDDLAVIRKRKLSYHETTQGIVLALSNIGKPYDYKMDPSDTSRISFAQLVFESFPQIKWDKSHMYKQEAVAPYKITQRTGEQQDFFTVLLYHDGNEVMEDLEDNFRKLSSLQ
;
A
#
# COMPACT_ATOMS: atom_id res chain seq x y z
N MET A 1 -1.04 -50.29 -20.93
CA MET A 1 -0.42 -49.30 -20.03
C MET A 1 -0.72 -47.89 -20.54
N ARG A 2 -1.89 -47.38 -20.17
CA ARG A 2 -2.39 -46.02 -20.40
C ARG A 2 -3.46 -45.78 -19.33
N ASN A 3 -3.61 -44.53 -18.89
CA ASN A 3 -4.56 -44.00 -17.90
C ASN A 3 -4.06 -43.93 -16.47
N PHE A 4 -3.41 -42.82 -16.11
CA PHE A 4 -3.54 -42.23 -14.76
C PHE A 4 -3.16 -40.73 -14.72
N HIS A 5 -3.48 -39.93 -15.72
CA HIS A 5 -3.33 -38.46 -15.68
C HIS A 5 -4.53 -37.78 -16.36
N SER A 6 -5.65 -37.60 -15.63
CA SER A 6 -6.80 -36.78 -16.08
C SER A 6 -7.86 -36.53 -14.98
N LYS A 7 -7.48 -36.20 -13.73
CA LYS A 7 -8.49 -35.88 -12.69
C LYS A 7 -8.23 -34.63 -11.83
N PHE A 8 -7.27 -33.78 -12.17
CA PHE A 8 -6.99 -32.57 -11.39
C PHE A 8 -7.09 -31.23 -12.16
N ILE A 9 -7.50 -31.24 -13.43
CA ILE A 9 -7.58 -30.02 -14.26
C ILE A 9 -9.03 -29.60 -14.58
N SER A 10 -10.04 -30.34 -14.12
CA SER A 10 -11.45 -30.07 -14.48
C SER A 10 -12.28 -29.29 -13.43
N VAL A 11 -11.66 -28.71 -12.39
CA VAL A 11 -12.39 -27.99 -11.32
C VAL A 11 -12.24 -26.45 -11.40
N ILE A 12 -11.41 -25.92 -12.31
CA ILE A 12 -11.19 -24.46 -12.45
C ILE A 12 -11.95 -23.83 -13.63
N LEU A 13 -12.75 -24.61 -14.37
CA LEU A 13 -13.43 -24.15 -15.61
C LEU A 13 -14.97 -24.32 -15.61
N VAL A 14 -15.62 -24.35 -14.44
CA VAL A 14 -17.10 -24.49 -14.34
C VAL A 14 -17.79 -23.26 -13.74
N SER A 15 -17.10 -22.14 -13.49
CA SER A 15 -17.76 -20.93 -12.97
C SER A 15 -18.40 -20.03 -14.04
N THR A 16 -18.40 -20.41 -15.32
CA THR A 16 -19.02 -19.62 -16.40
C THR A 16 -20.18 -20.31 -17.14
N LEU A 17 -20.60 -21.52 -16.73
CA LEU A 17 -21.63 -22.29 -17.46
C LEU A 17 -22.69 -22.98 -16.59
N LEU A 18 -22.93 -22.52 -15.36
CA LEU A 18 -24.11 -22.90 -14.56
C LEU A 18 -24.93 -21.66 -14.19
N SER A 19 -25.47 -21.01 -15.22
CA SER A 19 -26.49 -19.96 -15.10
C SER A 19 -27.79 -20.45 -15.75
N SER A 20 -28.71 -20.98 -14.94
CA SER A 20 -30.14 -20.96 -15.34
C SER A 20 -31.14 -21.09 -14.20
N CYS A 21 -30.76 -21.40 -12.95
CA CYS A 21 -31.76 -21.63 -11.88
C CYS A 21 -31.42 -21.04 -10.49
N ALA A 22 -30.29 -20.38 -10.30
CA ALA A 22 -29.97 -19.72 -9.03
C ALA A 22 -30.35 -18.24 -9.11
N SER A 23 -31.03 -17.71 -8.09
CA SER A 23 -31.26 -16.27 -7.99
C SER A 23 -29.90 -15.54 -7.93
N THR A 24 -29.84 -14.29 -8.39
CA THR A 24 -28.60 -13.50 -8.30
C THR A 24 -28.12 -13.27 -6.87
N VAL A 25 -28.98 -13.49 -5.87
CA VAL A 25 -28.64 -13.50 -4.45
C VAL A 25 -28.00 -14.84 -4.05
N ASP A 26 -28.48 -15.98 -4.55
CA ASP A 26 -27.82 -17.27 -4.36
C ASP A 26 -26.37 -17.25 -4.90
N GLN A 27 -26.12 -16.53 -5.99
CA GLN A 27 -24.75 -16.35 -6.51
C GLN A 27 -23.86 -15.52 -5.57
N ILE A 28 -24.42 -14.50 -4.90
CA ILE A 28 -23.70 -13.72 -3.88
C ILE A 28 -23.53 -14.52 -2.58
N GLU A 29 -24.54 -15.28 -2.16
CA GLU A 29 -24.43 -16.17 -1.00
C GLU A 29 -23.43 -17.28 -1.25
N MET A 30 -23.38 -17.86 -2.46
CA MET A 30 -22.36 -18.84 -2.86
C MET A 30 -20.97 -18.22 -2.92
N ALA A 31 -20.81 -17.04 -3.54
CA ALA A 31 -19.54 -16.33 -3.56
C ALA A 31 -19.10 -15.93 -2.14
N TYR A 32 -20.05 -15.55 -1.28
CA TYR A 32 -19.82 -15.21 0.12
C TYR A 32 -19.56 -16.41 1.01
N ASP A 33 -20.18 -17.56 0.81
CA ASP A 33 -19.90 -18.77 1.58
C ASP A 33 -18.59 -19.40 1.11
N GLN A 34 -18.24 -19.31 -0.17
CA GLN A 34 -16.89 -19.62 -0.65
C GLN A 34 -15.85 -18.67 -0.05
N TYR A 35 -16.15 -17.37 0.03
CA TYR A 35 -15.30 -16.34 0.64
C TYR A 35 -15.19 -16.51 2.17
N SER A 36 -16.31 -16.70 2.87
CA SER A 36 -16.42 -16.88 4.31
C SER A 36 -15.77 -18.18 4.73
N ALA A 37 -15.90 -19.23 3.92
CA ALA A 37 -15.19 -20.48 4.13
C ALA A 37 -13.70 -20.34 3.79
N ALA A 38 -13.28 -19.54 2.80
CA ALA A 38 -11.88 -19.25 2.55
C ALA A 38 -11.23 -18.50 3.73
N VAL A 39 -11.93 -17.50 4.30
CA VAL A 39 -11.47 -16.76 5.48
C VAL A 39 -11.53 -17.60 6.75
N SER A 40 -12.62 -18.36 6.97
CA SER A 40 -12.81 -19.18 8.18
C SER A 40 -11.99 -20.47 8.18
N ARG A 41 -11.85 -21.16 7.03
CA ARG A 41 -11.02 -22.38 6.92
C ARG A 41 -9.54 -22.05 7.05
N TYR A 42 -9.05 -20.94 6.52
CA TYR A 42 -7.61 -20.67 6.57
C TYR A 42 -7.15 -20.00 7.88
N ILE A 43 -8.06 -19.34 8.58
CA ILE A 43 -7.83 -18.88 9.95
C ILE A 43 -7.96 -20.04 10.95
N ALA A 44 -8.52 -21.19 10.55
CA ALA A 44 -8.63 -22.40 11.38
C ALA A 44 -7.71 -23.58 10.94
N SER A 45 -7.13 -23.57 9.73
CA SER A 45 -6.31 -24.70 9.25
C SER A 45 -4.87 -24.59 9.72
N THR A 46 -4.59 -25.22 10.85
CA THR A 46 -3.31 -25.82 11.14
C THR A 46 -3.00 -26.85 10.05
N THR A 47 -1.93 -26.65 9.30
CA THR A 47 -1.25 -27.76 8.60
C THR A 47 0.17 -27.87 9.16
N PRO A 48 0.75 -29.08 9.21
CA PRO A 48 1.71 -29.49 10.23
C PRO A 48 3.17 -29.15 9.91
N ASP A 49 3.45 -28.56 8.75
CA ASP A 49 4.83 -28.33 8.26
C ASP A 49 5.37 -26.93 8.59
N TYR A 50 4.76 -26.22 9.53
CA TYR A 50 5.29 -24.95 9.99
C TYR A 50 6.43 -25.18 11.01
N ASN A 51 7.66 -24.84 10.63
CA ASN A 51 8.80 -24.83 11.54
C ASN A 51 9.25 -23.37 11.82
N PRO A 52 8.95 -22.82 13.01
CA PRO A 52 9.30 -21.45 13.39
C PRO A 52 10.80 -21.14 13.26
N SER A 53 11.65 -22.14 13.50
CA SER A 53 13.11 -22.01 13.40
C SER A 53 13.61 -21.82 11.95
N LYS A 54 12.81 -22.23 10.96
CA LYS A 54 13.08 -22.09 9.52
C LYS A 54 12.40 -20.87 8.89
N PHE A 55 11.68 -20.06 9.68
CA PHE A 55 11.03 -18.86 9.19
C PHE A 55 12.06 -17.92 8.56
N LYS A 56 12.02 -17.82 7.23
CA LYS A 56 12.73 -16.83 6.45
C LYS A 56 11.67 -16.10 5.63
N ILE A 57 11.59 -14.80 5.82
CA ILE A 57 10.93 -13.96 4.84
C ILE A 57 11.98 -13.57 3.83
N SER A 58 11.73 -13.96 2.59
CA SER A 58 12.51 -13.48 1.47
C SER A 58 12.08 -12.04 1.16
N LYS A 59 13.01 -11.24 0.63
CA LYS A 59 12.73 -9.85 0.29
C LYS A 59 11.64 -9.76 -0.79
N GLU A 60 11.60 -10.75 -1.68
CA GLU A 60 10.58 -10.91 -2.72
C GLU A 60 9.17 -11.03 -2.12
N VAL A 61 9.01 -11.83 -1.05
CA VAL A 61 7.72 -11.98 -0.33
C VAL A 61 7.25 -10.67 0.29
N ILE A 62 8.17 -9.83 0.76
CA ILE A 62 7.84 -8.50 1.27
C ILE A 62 7.35 -7.59 0.15
N TYR A 63 7.98 -7.63 -1.04
CA TYR A 63 7.58 -6.80 -2.17
C TYR A 63 6.21 -7.17 -2.70
N GLU A 64 5.94 -8.47 -2.90
CA GLU A 64 4.62 -8.97 -3.32
C GLU A 64 3.54 -8.55 -2.32
N LEU A 65 3.86 -8.60 -1.03
CA LEU A 65 2.94 -8.19 0.02
C LEU A 65 2.71 -6.69 0.04
N GLN A 66 3.76 -5.89 -0.15
CA GLN A 66 3.64 -4.45 -0.25
C GLN A 66 2.74 -4.07 -1.45
N GLU A 67 2.93 -4.71 -2.60
CA GLU A 67 2.07 -4.54 -3.77
C GLU A 67 0.61 -4.91 -3.44
N ALA A 68 0.39 -6.04 -2.75
CA ALA A 68 -0.96 -6.47 -2.36
C ALA A 68 -1.63 -5.49 -1.39
N VAL A 69 -0.88 -4.94 -0.42
CA VAL A 69 -1.36 -3.90 0.50
C VAL A 69 -1.71 -2.62 -0.25
N GLU A 70 -0.88 -2.18 -1.20
CA GLU A 70 -1.12 -0.97 -1.96
C GLU A 70 -2.33 -1.09 -2.91
N LYS A 71 -2.45 -2.20 -3.65
CA LYS A 71 -3.65 -2.52 -4.44
C LYS A 71 -4.91 -2.52 -3.58
N ASN A 72 -4.80 -3.04 -2.37
CA ASN A 72 -5.89 -3.09 -1.41
C ASN A 72 -6.32 -1.68 -0.94
N LEU A 73 -5.37 -0.78 -0.70
CA LEU A 73 -5.65 0.61 -0.34
C LEU A 73 -6.35 1.37 -1.49
N VAL A 74 -5.90 1.18 -2.73
CA VAL A 74 -6.53 1.76 -3.93
C VAL A 74 -7.96 1.24 -4.08
N TRP A 75 -8.15 -0.08 -4.02
CA TRP A 75 -9.49 -0.70 -4.09
C TRP A 75 -10.44 -0.14 -3.03
N ARG A 76 -9.96 0.02 -1.78
CA ARG A 76 -10.77 0.57 -0.68
C ARG A 76 -11.28 1.97 -1.00
N MET A 77 -10.39 2.82 -1.49
CA MET A 77 -10.73 4.19 -1.84
C MET A 77 -11.79 4.21 -2.94
N ASP A 78 -11.56 3.47 -4.02
CA ASP A 78 -12.48 3.43 -5.15
C ASP A 78 -13.85 2.96 -4.70
N PHE A 79 -13.92 1.88 -3.92
CA PHE A 79 -15.18 1.36 -3.43
C PHE A 79 -15.86 2.31 -2.44
N ALA A 80 -15.10 2.96 -1.55
CA ALA A 80 -15.65 3.93 -0.59
C ALA A 80 -16.31 5.13 -1.29
N LYS A 81 -15.69 5.63 -2.37
CA LYS A 81 -16.20 6.73 -3.20
C LYS A 81 -17.29 6.31 -4.18
N ALA A 82 -17.37 5.01 -4.50
CA ALA A 82 -18.33 4.49 -5.46
C ALA A 82 -19.78 4.77 -5.01
N GLN A 83 -20.58 5.23 -5.98
CA GLN A 83 -22.01 5.49 -5.83
C GLN A 83 -22.79 4.65 -6.83
N LYS A 84 -23.90 4.08 -6.38
CA LYS A 84 -24.86 3.36 -7.23
C LYS A 84 -25.51 4.37 -8.19
N LYS A 85 -25.48 4.08 -9.49
CA LYS A 85 -26.21 4.88 -10.48
C LYS A 85 -27.71 4.64 -10.33
N ASN A 86 -28.54 5.66 -10.60
CA ASN A 86 -30.00 5.59 -10.43
C ASN A 86 -30.67 4.41 -11.13
N ASN A 87 -30.15 3.98 -12.28
CA ASN A 87 -30.71 2.89 -13.09
C ASN A 87 -29.98 1.55 -12.92
N GLN A 88 -29.01 1.47 -12.00
CA GLN A 88 -28.23 0.26 -11.73
C GLN A 88 -28.86 -0.50 -10.55
N SER A 89 -29.05 -1.82 -10.67
CA SER A 89 -29.48 -2.63 -9.52
C SER A 89 -28.39 -2.68 -8.44
N SER A 90 -28.78 -2.84 -7.17
CA SER A 90 -27.81 -2.91 -6.06
C SER A 90 -26.78 -4.04 -6.25
N LEU A 91 -27.21 -5.16 -6.83
CA LEU A 91 -26.34 -6.30 -7.11
C LEU A 91 -25.29 -5.99 -8.17
N LYS A 92 -25.70 -5.35 -9.28
CA LYS A 92 -24.76 -4.89 -10.33
C LYS A 92 -23.79 -3.82 -9.82
N PHE A 93 -24.15 -3.10 -8.77
CA PHE A 93 -23.27 -2.14 -8.12
C PHE A 93 -22.23 -2.81 -7.21
N ILE A 94 -22.63 -3.79 -6.39
CA ILE A 94 -21.77 -4.38 -5.35
C ILE A 94 -20.89 -5.53 -5.88
N SER A 95 -21.41 -6.38 -6.77
CA SER A 95 -20.74 -7.62 -7.20
C SER A 95 -19.30 -7.43 -7.71
N PRO A 96 -18.97 -6.44 -8.56
CA PRO A 96 -17.58 -6.27 -9.03
C PRO A 96 -16.58 -5.99 -7.90
N TYR A 97 -17.02 -5.30 -6.85
CA TYR A 97 -16.17 -5.01 -5.68
C TYR A 97 -15.99 -6.25 -4.81
N PHE A 98 -16.99 -7.14 -4.77
CA PHE A 98 -16.89 -8.41 -4.06
C PHE A 98 -15.81 -9.30 -4.67
N ASP A 99 -15.86 -9.51 -5.99
CA ASP A 99 -14.90 -10.36 -6.70
C ASP A 99 -13.47 -9.83 -6.57
N SER A 100 -13.31 -8.51 -6.73
CA SER A 100 -12.02 -7.85 -6.55
C SER A 100 -11.50 -7.98 -5.12
N ASN A 101 -12.35 -7.80 -4.11
CA ASN A 101 -11.98 -8.00 -2.71
C ASN A 101 -11.57 -9.45 -2.41
N GLN A 102 -12.22 -10.43 -3.02
CA GLN A 102 -11.87 -11.84 -2.86
C GLN A 102 -10.46 -12.13 -3.36
N LYS A 103 -10.11 -11.60 -4.55
CA LYS A 103 -8.76 -11.73 -5.10
C LYS A 103 -7.71 -11.11 -4.18
N ILE A 104 -7.93 -9.86 -3.76
CA ILE A 104 -7.04 -9.13 -2.86
C ILE A 104 -6.87 -9.88 -1.52
N THR A 105 -7.97 -10.38 -0.96
CA THR A 105 -7.95 -11.14 0.30
C THR A 105 -7.18 -12.44 0.16
N SER A 106 -7.29 -13.14 -0.97
CA SER A 106 -6.51 -14.35 -1.27
C SER A 106 -5.00 -14.08 -1.31
N GLU A 107 -4.60 -12.99 -1.98
CA GLU A 107 -3.20 -12.53 -2.06
C GLU A 107 -2.66 -12.20 -0.65
N LEU A 108 -3.36 -11.35 0.11
CA LEU A 108 -2.95 -10.99 1.48
C LEU A 108 -2.91 -12.20 2.43
N ASN A 109 -3.83 -13.16 2.27
CA ASN A 109 -3.88 -14.36 3.09
C ASN A 109 -2.66 -15.26 2.89
N THR A 110 -2.09 -15.33 1.67
CA THR A 110 -0.88 -16.11 1.40
C THR A 110 0.25 -15.70 2.34
N PHE A 111 0.38 -14.41 2.61
CA PHE A 111 1.35 -13.91 3.57
C PHE A 111 1.00 -14.22 5.03
N LEU A 112 -0.26 -14.02 5.43
CA LEU A 112 -0.70 -14.26 6.81
C LEU A 112 -0.43 -15.69 7.29
N LYS A 113 -0.40 -16.67 6.37
CA LYS A 113 0.01 -18.05 6.67
C LYS A 113 1.42 -18.13 7.24
N ASN A 114 2.35 -17.40 6.64
CA ASN A 114 3.77 -17.46 6.99
C ASN A 114 4.02 -16.96 8.42
N ILE A 115 3.21 -16.00 8.89
CA ILE A 115 3.33 -15.42 10.24
C ILE A 115 2.26 -15.93 11.22
N SER A 116 1.48 -16.95 10.84
CA SER A 116 0.35 -17.44 11.64
C SER A 116 0.76 -17.89 13.04
N TRP A 117 1.96 -18.46 13.17
CA TRP A 117 2.61 -18.84 14.43
C TRP A 117 2.72 -17.69 15.43
N VAL A 118 2.97 -16.45 14.98
CA VAL A 118 3.06 -15.27 15.86
C VAL A 118 1.72 -15.07 16.58
N THR A 119 0.64 -15.32 15.84
CA THR A 119 -0.74 -15.15 16.32
C THR A 119 -1.29 -16.35 17.06
N ASP A 120 -0.55 -17.46 17.14
CA ASP A 120 -0.98 -18.65 17.86
C ASP A 120 -1.12 -18.35 19.36
N PRO A 121 -2.21 -18.71 20.04
CA PRO A 121 -2.39 -18.43 21.46
C PRO A 121 -1.29 -18.94 22.39
N THR A 122 -0.55 -19.96 21.98
CA THR A 122 0.53 -20.58 22.76
C THR A 122 1.86 -19.85 22.59
N THR A 123 2.05 -19.12 21.49
CA THR A 123 3.31 -18.40 21.22
C THR A 123 3.58 -17.30 22.24
N ARG A 124 4.76 -17.35 22.85
CA ARG A 124 5.32 -16.31 23.72
C ARG A 124 6.26 -15.43 22.90
N PHE A 125 6.05 -14.12 22.96
CA PHE A 125 6.79 -13.13 22.17
C PHE A 125 7.45 -12.13 23.11
N GLU A 126 8.76 -11.94 22.98
CA GLU A 126 9.54 -10.99 23.76
C GLU A 126 10.53 -10.24 22.88
N ILE A 127 10.66 -8.93 23.09
CA ILE A 127 11.68 -8.10 22.44
C ILE A 127 12.85 -7.96 23.41
N ARG A 128 14.04 -8.42 23.01
CA ARG A 128 15.26 -8.33 23.84
C ARG A 128 16.45 -7.91 22.99
N THR A 129 17.18 -6.90 23.45
CA THR A 129 18.33 -6.34 22.72
C THR A 129 19.67 -7.00 23.08
N ASN A 130 19.71 -7.73 24.20
CA ASN A 130 20.91 -8.36 24.76
C ASN A 130 21.05 -9.85 24.41
N GLN A 131 20.17 -10.38 23.56
CA GLN A 131 20.17 -11.78 23.13
C GLN A 131 20.01 -11.82 21.62
N THR A 132 20.51 -12.85 20.93
CA THR A 132 20.25 -13.03 19.50
C THR A 132 18.82 -13.49 19.27
N THR A 133 18.24 -13.13 18.13
CA THR A 133 16.90 -13.56 17.72
C THR A 133 16.81 -15.09 17.67
N LEU A 134 15.92 -15.63 18.49
CA LEU A 134 15.68 -17.06 18.67
C LEU A 134 14.18 -17.34 18.59
N VAL A 135 13.82 -18.34 17.79
CA VAL A 135 12.45 -18.88 17.75
C VAL A 135 12.58 -20.38 17.86
N GLU A 136 12.07 -20.93 18.95
CA GLU A 136 12.19 -22.36 19.27
C GLU A 136 10.93 -22.88 19.97
N GLN A 137 10.73 -24.19 19.90
CA GLN A 137 9.69 -24.86 20.66
C GLN A 137 10.19 -25.22 22.05
N ARG A 138 9.38 -24.93 23.07
CA ARG A 138 9.62 -25.29 24.46
C ARG A 138 8.40 -25.99 25.03
N ARG A 139 8.60 -26.82 26.05
CA ARG A 139 7.50 -27.31 26.88
C ARG A 139 7.18 -26.28 27.95
N GLU A 140 5.93 -25.83 27.99
CA GLU A 140 5.40 -25.00 29.06
C GLU A 140 4.56 -25.87 30.00
N ILE A 141 4.90 -25.81 31.29
CA ILE A 141 4.05 -26.37 32.35
C ILE A 141 3.03 -25.29 32.74
N TYR A 142 1.75 -25.64 32.69
CA TYR A 142 0.67 -24.78 33.17
C TYR A 142 -0.28 -25.54 34.09
N PHE A 143 -1.12 -24.81 34.81
CA PHE A 143 -2.05 -25.37 35.77
C PHE A 143 -3.49 -25.00 35.39
N GLU A 144 -4.38 -26.00 35.34
CA GLU A 144 -5.79 -25.82 34.98
C GLU A 144 -6.72 -26.33 36.08
N GLY A 145 -7.80 -25.58 36.37
CA GLY A 145 -8.83 -25.93 37.34
C GLY A 145 -9.20 -24.77 38.27
N LYS A 146 -10.45 -24.76 38.78
CA LYS A 146 -10.95 -23.69 39.67
C LYS A 146 -10.70 -23.96 41.16
N ARG A 147 -10.47 -25.22 41.57
CA ARG A 147 -10.31 -25.63 42.98
C ARG A 147 -9.17 -26.61 43.23
N LYS A 148 -8.91 -27.54 42.30
CA LYS A 148 -7.71 -28.38 42.26
C LYS A 148 -7.00 -28.12 40.94
N LEU A 149 -5.82 -27.53 41.02
CA LEU A 149 -4.97 -27.23 39.87
C LEU A 149 -4.32 -28.53 39.38
N LYS A 150 -4.65 -28.95 38.17
CA LYS A 150 -3.96 -30.07 37.50
C LYS A 150 -2.80 -29.52 36.70
N ARG A 151 -1.61 -30.09 36.90
CA ARG A 151 -0.44 -29.83 36.05
C ARG A 151 -0.74 -30.35 34.64
N GLN A 152 -0.50 -29.50 33.66
CA GLN A 152 -0.61 -29.81 32.24
C GLN A 152 0.70 -29.37 31.57
N GLU A 153 1.05 -30.05 30.48
CA GLU A 153 2.17 -29.67 29.64
C GLU A 153 1.64 -29.40 28.24
N ARG A 154 2.20 -28.37 27.60
CA ARG A 154 1.95 -28.11 26.18
C ARG A 154 3.24 -27.64 25.52
N ASP A 155 3.37 -27.94 24.25
CA ASP A 155 4.38 -27.30 23.42
C ASP A 155 3.96 -25.85 23.16
N ILE A 156 4.91 -24.95 23.31
CA ILE A 156 4.77 -23.53 23.01
C ILE A 156 5.89 -23.10 22.07
N ASP A 157 5.57 -22.20 21.14
CA ASP A 157 6.61 -21.46 20.44
C ASP A 157 7.08 -20.31 21.34
N TYR A 158 8.39 -20.21 21.56
CA TYR A 158 9.02 -19.14 22.33
C TYR A 158 9.92 -18.31 21.39
N ALA A 159 9.56 -17.04 21.23
CA ALA A 159 10.24 -16.11 20.34
C ALA A 159 10.86 -14.94 21.11
N ILE A 160 12.19 -14.94 21.15
CA ILE A 160 13.00 -13.78 21.56
C ILE A 160 13.42 -13.08 20.28
N ILE A 161 13.01 -11.82 20.11
CA ILE A 161 13.31 -11.04 18.93
C ILE A 161 14.27 -9.92 19.29
N ASN A 162 15.43 -9.91 18.64
CA ASN A 162 16.38 -8.81 18.73
C ASN A 162 16.26 -7.90 17.51
N PRO A 163 15.76 -6.67 17.68
CA PRO A 163 15.55 -5.74 16.58
C PRO A 163 16.84 -5.32 15.86
N TYR A 164 18.01 -5.50 16.48
CA TYR A 164 19.30 -5.08 15.93
C TYR A 164 19.99 -6.15 15.10
N ASP A 165 19.56 -7.41 15.17
CA ASP A 165 20.04 -8.43 14.25
C ASP A 165 19.13 -8.57 13.02
N ILE A 166 19.71 -9.06 11.93
CA ILE A 166 19.03 -9.16 10.63
C ILE A 166 17.75 -10.00 10.76
N LYS A 167 17.79 -11.10 11.52
CA LYS A 167 16.65 -12.02 11.64
C LYS A 167 15.49 -11.37 12.40
N GLY A 168 15.76 -10.67 13.49
CA GLY A 168 14.74 -10.02 14.30
C GLY A 168 14.16 -8.80 13.63
N ALA A 169 14.97 -8.02 12.91
CA ALA A 169 14.50 -6.92 12.08
C ALA A 169 13.51 -7.41 11.00
N GLU A 170 13.82 -8.51 10.31
CA GLU A 170 12.93 -9.10 9.30
C GLU A 170 11.65 -9.70 9.92
N ILE A 171 11.73 -10.32 11.11
CA ILE A 171 10.53 -10.78 11.84
C ILE A 171 9.63 -9.61 12.25
N ILE A 172 10.20 -8.52 12.77
CA ILE A 172 9.43 -7.32 13.13
C ILE A 172 8.73 -6.77 11.89
N LYS A 173 9.45 -6.64 10.77
CA LYS A 173 8.87 -6.22 9.49
C LYS A 173 7.70 -7.12 9.10
N ALA A 174 7.89 -8.44 9.16
CA ALA A 174 6.85 -9.42 8.86
C ALA A 174 5.57 -9.21 9.65
N ILE A 175 5.72 -9.04 10.97
CA ILE A 175 4.62 -8.87 11.90
C ILE A 175 3.85 -7.60 11.57
N LYS A 176 4.56 -6.50 11.33
CA LYS A 176 3.90 -5.23 11.01
C LYS A 176 3.15 -5.28 9.68
N ILE A 177 3.74 -5.83 8.61
CA ILE A 177 3.03 -5.91 7.33
C ILE A 177 1.85 -6.87 7.43
N GLY A 178 2.00 -7.98 8.15
CA GLY A 178 0.90 -8.89 8.43
C GLY A 178 -0.21 -8.24 9.23
N PHE A 179 0.14 -7.34 10.16
CA PHE A 179 -0.85 -6.60 10.91
C PHE A 179 -1.65 -5.66 9.99
N ILE A 180 -0.98 -4.94 9.07
CA ILE A 180 -1.67 -4.16 8.02
C ILE A 180 -2.58 -5.07 7.19
N ALA A 181 -2.07 -6.20 6.70
CA ALA A 181 -2.85 -7.12 5.86
C ALA A 181 -4.11 -7.64 6.59
N ASN A 182 -4.00 -7.93 7.89
CA ASN A 182 -5.12 -8.41 8.70
C ASN A 182 -6.14 -7.30 8.98
N ILE A 183 -5.67 -6.10 9.35
CA ILE A 183 -6.52 -4.90 9.44
C ILE A 183 -7.24 -4.70 8.11
N ALA A 184 -6.51 -4.85 7.01
CA ALA A 184 -7.01 -4.57 5.69
C ALA A 184 -8.19 -5.46 5.30
N ILE A 185 -8.04 -6.77 5.48
CA ILE A 185 -9.13 -7.72 5.23
C ILE A 185 -10.34 -7.37 6.10
N TYR A 186 -10.13 -7.07 7.39
CA TYR A 186 -11.23 -6.73 8.29
C TYR A 186 -11.94 -5.42 7.91
N GLU A 187 -11.20 -4.38 7.55
CA GLU A 187 -11.79 -3.10 7.12
C GLU A 187 -12.53 -3.20 5.79
N ASN A 188 -12.07 -4.04 4.86
CA ASN A 188 -12.79 -4.32 3.62
C ASN A 188 -14.18 -4.89 3.91
N HIS A 189 -14.27 -5.77 4.91
CA HIS A 189 -15.55 -6.31 5.36
C HIS A 189 -16.47 -5.28 5.99
N LEU A 190 -15.91 -4.40 6.82
CA LEU A 190 -16.68 -3.28 7.36
C LEU A 190 -17.19 -2.40 6.22
N LEU A 191 -16.34 -2.02 5.26
CA LEU A 191 -16.75 -1.21 4.12
C LEU A 191 -17.87 -1.89 3.31
N LEU A 192 -17.71 -3.16 2.98
CA LEU A 192 -18.73 -3.95 2.27
C LEU A 192 -20.06 -3.96 3.03
N LYS A 193 -20.03 -4.23 4.34
CA LYS A 193 -21.22 -4.18 5.21
C LYS A 193 -21.96 -2.85 5.06
N ASN A 194 -21.24 -1.74 5.18
CA ASN A 194 -21.88 -0.41 5.09
C ASN A 194 -22.40 -0.09 3.69
N LYS A 195 -21.69 -0.51 2.63
CA LYS A 195 -22.16 -0.32 1.25
C LYS A 195 -23.41 -1.13 0.94
N ILE A 196 -23.55 -2.33 1.48
CA ILE A 196 -24.80 -3.10 1.42
C ILE A 196 -25.91 -2.35 2.17
N ARG A 197 -25.62 -1.80 3.35
CA ARG A 197 -26.59 -1.01 4.12
C ARG A 197 -27.06 0.24 3.36
N GLU A 198 -26.15 0.94 2.68
CA GLU A 198 -26.49 2.05 1.77
C GLU A 198 -27.37 1.58 0.60
N ALA A 199 -27.01 0.44 -0.02
CA ALA A 199 -27.76 -0.12 -1.12
C ALA A 199 -29.20 -0.50 -0.72
N ILE A 200 -29.39 -1.15 0.44
CA ILE A 200 -30.71 -1.49 1.03
C ILE A 200 -31.60 -0.25 1.13
N LYS A 201 -31.07 0.87 1.63
CA LYS A 201 -31.82 2.13 1.80
C LYS A 201 -32.29 2.73 0.46
N SER A 202 -31.55 2.45 -0.61
CA SER A 202 -31.82 2.96 -1.95
C SER A 202 -32.52 1.95 -2.88
N GLU A 203 -32.81 0.74 -2.38
CA GLU A 203 -33.39 -0.32 -3.17
C GLU A 203 -34.92 -0.14 -3.26
N LYS A 204 -35.45 -0.19 -4.48
CA LYS A 204 -36.88 -0.01 -4.75
C LYS A 204 -37.61 -1.34 -4.86
N ASP A 205 -36.90 -2.40 -5.23
CA ASP A 205 -37.43 -3.75 -5.26
C ASP A 205 -37.50 -4.31 -3.83
N ILE A 206 -38.72 -4.50 -3.32
CA ILE A 206 -39.00 -4.94 -1.95
C ILE A 206 -38.45 -6.36 -1.69
N THR A 207 -38.51 -7.24 -2.67
CA THR A 207 -38.02 -8.63 -2.54
C THR A 207 -36.50 -8.60 -2.40
N LEU A 208 -35.83 -7.89 -3.30
CA LEU A 208 -34.38 -7.73 -3.28
C LEU A 208 -33.90 -6.98 -2.01
N GLN A 209 -34.65 -5.98 -1.56
CA GLN A 209 -34.36 -5.26 -0.33
C GLN A 209 -34.34 -6.21 0.88
N LYS A 210 -35.35 -7.07 1.01
CA LYS A 210 -35.44 -8.05 2.11
C LYS A 210 -34.31 -9.09 2.05
N GLU A 211 -33.96 -9.55 0.85
CA GLU A 211 -32.82 -10.45 0.65
C GLU A 211 -31.50 -9.79 1.07
N LEU A 212 -31.27 -8.54 0.67
CA LEU A 212 -30.10 -7.77 1.07
C LEU A 212 -30.06 -7.52 2.59
N GLU A 213 -31.21 -7.30 3.24
CA GLU A 213 -31.30 -7.16 4.70
C GLU A 213 -30.91 -8.44 5.43
N ASN A 214 -31.43 -9.60 5.00
CA ASN A 214 -31.06 -10.90 5.55
C ASN A 214 -29.56 -11.14 5.39
N TYR A 215 -29.03 -10.87 4.19
CA TYR A 215 -27.61 -10.99 3.89
C TYR A 215 -26.76 -10.05 4.78
N HIS A 216 -27.14 -8.79 4.93
CA HIS A 216 -26.47 -7.83 5.80
C HIS A 216 -26.43 -8.31 7.26
N ASN A 217 -27.55 -8.82 7.78
CA ASN A 217 -27.62 -9.33 9.16
C ASN A 217 -26.74 -10.56 9.35
N ASN A 218 -26.71 -11.47 8.38
CA ASN A 218 -25.82 -12.63 8.39
C ASN A 218 -24.34 -12.21 8.35
N LEU A 219 -23.99 -11.22 7.52
CA LEU A 219 -22.66 -10.64 7.45
C LEU A 219 -22.24 -10.02 8.80
N VAL A 220 -23.09 -9.20 9.41
CA VAL A 220 -22.85 -8.63 10.75
C VAL A 220 -22.62 -9.72 11.78
N ASN A 221 -23.48 -10.72 11.84
CA ASN A 221 -23.38 -11.82 12.79
C ASN A 221 -22.09 -12.62 12.64
N LYS A 222 -21.70 -12.94 11.40
CA LYS A 222 -20.42 -13.62 11.09
C LYS A 222 -19.23 -12.75 11.48
N LEU A 223 -19.27 -11.45 11.20
CA LEU A 223 -18.21 -10.52 11.58
C LEU A 223 -18.08 -10.45 13.11
N VAL A 224 -19.15 -10.22 13.86
CA VAL A 224 -19.13 -10.13 15.34
C VAL A 224 -18.50 -11.36 15.99
N LYS A 225 -18.85 -12.56 15.50
CA LYS A 225 -18.41 -13.85 16.06
C LYS A 225 -17.10 -14.37 15.46
N SER A 226 -16.42 -13.58 14.63
CA SER A 226 -15.25 -14.04 13.89
C SER A 226 -14.10 -14.49 14.81
N PRO A 227 -13.56 -15.72 14.66
CA PRO A 227 -12.41 -16.17 15.45
C PRO A 227 -11.15 -15.36 15.15
N SER A 228 -11.11 -14.68 14.01
CA SER A 228 -10.01 -13.82 13.56
C SER A 228 -9.75 -12.65 14.51
N HIS A 229 -10.76 -12.20 15.25
CA HIS A 229 -10.63 -11.08 16.20
C HIS A 229 -9.55 -11.34 17.25
N ARG A 230 -9.40 -12.59 17.70
CA ARG A 230 -8.36 -12.95 18.67
C ARG A 230 -6.96 -12.78 18.08
N ARG A 231 -6.77 -13.18 16.82
CA ARG A 231 -5.49 -13.04 16.11
C ARG A 231 -5.17 -11.57 15.87
N LEU A 232 -6.12 -10.79 15.36
CA LEU A 232 -5.97 -9.36 15.14
C LEU A 232 -5.66 -8.61 16.46
N ALA A 233 -6.34 -8.95 17.55
CA ALA A 233 -6.07 -8.42 18.88
C ALA A 233 -4.65 -8.76 19.36
N LYS A 234 -4.19 -10.00 19.14
CA LYS A 234 -2.82 -10.41 19.48
C LYS A 234 -1.77 -9.66 18.65
N MET A 235 -1.99 -9.52 17.34
CA MET A 235 -1.10 -8.74 16.47
C MET A 235 -1.03 -7.27 16.90
N ALA A 236 -2.16 -6.69 17.27
CA ALA A 236 -2.20 -5.31 17.77
C ALA A 236 -1.38 -5.17 19.06
N ALA A 237 -1.52 -6.11 20.01
CA ALA A 237 -0.76 -6.09 21.25
C ALA A 237 0.76 -6.22 21.00
N ILE A 238 1.17 -7.11 20.09
CA ILE A 238 2.57 -7.27 19.69
C ILE A 238 3.09 -6.00 18.99
N TYR A 239 2.32 -5.43 18.06
CA TYR A 239 2.68 -4.19 17.38
C TYR A 239 2.86 -3.03 18.36
N ARG A 240 2.02 -2.93 19.40
CA ARG A 240 2.19 -1.96 20.47
C ARG A 240 3.54 -2.12 21.16
N ASP A 241 3.93 -3.35 21.51
CA ASP A 241 5.19 -3.61 22.20
C ASP A 241 6.40 -3.26 21.29
N ILE A 242 6.30 -3.56 19.99
CA ILE A 242 7.27 -3.11 18.98
C ILE A 242 7.35 -1.58 18.92
N LYS A 243 6.21 -0.89 18.89
CA LYS A 243 6.18 0.58 18.82
C LYS A 243 6.80 1.22 20.06
N ILE A 244 6.48 0.73 21.26
CA ILE A 244 7.09 1.20 22.52
C ILE A 244 8.60 1.04 22.47
N PHE A 245 9.09 -0.09 21.95
CA PHE A 245 10.53 -0.30 21.77
C PHE A 245 11.14 0.74 20.80
N GLU A 246 10.52 0.96 19.64
CA GLU A 246 11.01 1.87 18.59
C GLU A 246 11.03 3.35 19.02
N GLU A 247 10.07 3.76 19.86
CA GLU A 247 10.04 5.11 20.43
C GLU A 247 11.24 5.38 21.36
N VAL A 248 11.78 4.36 22.01
CA VAL A 248 12.88 4.49 22.99
C VAL A 248 14.27 4.38 22.34
N LYS A 249 14.40 3.75 21.18
CA LYS A 249 15.70 3.28 20.65
C LYS A 249 15.99 3.64 19.17
N ASN A 250 15.29 4.65 18.64
CA ASN A 250 15.26 5.11 17.24
C ASN A 250 14.57 4.13 16.27
N LYS A 251 13.75 4.70 15.36
CA LYS A 251 12.95 3.95 14.38
C LYS A 251 13.83 3.41 13.24
N THR A 252 13.52 2.21 12.75
CA THR A 252 14.11 1.69 11.50
C THR A 252 13.44 2.34 10.28
N ARG A 253 14.13 2.42 9.11
CA ARG A 253 13.59 2.97 7.85
C ARG A 253 12.22 2.37 7.46
N ILE A 254 12.07 1.07 7.66
CA ILE A 254 10.80 0.34 7.43
C ILE A 254 9.67 0.83 8.36
N SER A 255 10.01 1.23 9.58
CA SER A 255 9.05 1.71 10.57
C SER A 255 8.52 3.10 10.25
N TYR A 256 9.28 3.92 9.52
CA TYR A 256 8.80 5.20 8.99
C TYR A 256 7.66 5.03 8.00
N TYR A 257 7.64 3.93 7.24
CA TYR A 257 6.55 3.66 6.30
C TYR A 257 5.39 2.88 6.93
N ILE A 258 5.70 1.76 7.56
CA ILE A 258 4.67 0.80 7.97
C ILE A 258 3.87 1.34 9.15
N ASN A 259 4.51 2.06 10.08
CA ASN A 259 3.81 2.56 11.27
C ASN A 259 2.74 3.58 10.88
N PRO A 260 3.02 4.63 10.07
CA PRO A 260 1.97 5.55 9.65
C PRO A 260 0.82 4.86 8.89
N LEU A 261 1.11 3.88 8.03
CA LEU A 261 0.06 3.10 7.37
C LEU A 261 -0.85 2.37 8.35
N ILE A 262 -0.29 1.73 9.39
CA ILE A 262 -1.08 1.07 10.44
C ILE A 262 -1.88 2.11 11.21
N GLU A 263 -1.22 3.21 11.59
CA GLU A 263 -1.75 4.20 12.53
C GLU A 263 -2.89 5.03 11.96
N GLU A 264 -2.96 5.16 10.64
CA GLU A 264 -4.06 5.85 9.97
C GLU A 264 -5.27 4.96 9.66
N THR A 265 -5.17 3.65 9.90
CA THR A 265 -6.33 2.74 9.74
C THR A 265 -7.42 3.02 10.77
N LEU A 266 -8.68 2.78 10.39
CA LEU A 266 -9.79 2.92 11.32
C LEU A 266 -9.65 1.95 12.50
N VAL A 267 -9.31 0.69 12.21
CA VAL A 267 -9.18 -0.35 13.23
C VAL A 267 -8.15 0.05 14.26
N TYR A 268 -6.95 0.45 13.84
CA TYR A 268 -5.92 0.84 14.79
C TYR A 268 -6.35 2.03 15.66
N ASN A 269 -7.01 3.03 15.05
CA ASN A 269 -7.52 4.20 15.78
C ASN A 269 -8.60 3.84 16.82
N GLU A 270 -9.38 2.78 16.61
CA GLU A 270 -10.33 2.30 17.63
C GLU A 270 -9.63 1.43 18.69
N LEU A 271 -8.65 0.62 18.27
CA LEU A 271 -7.85 -0.20 19.18
C LEU A 271 -7.03 0.65 20.15
N ILE A 272 -6.43 1.75 19.69
CA ILE A 272 -5.58 2.59 20.54
C ILE A 272 -6.33 3.27 21.68
N LYS A 273 -7.60 3.65 21.45
CA LYS A 273 -8.50 4.16 22.50
C LYS A 273 -8.78 3.11 23.59
N SER A 274 -8.67 1.84 23.22
CA SER A 274 -8.89 0.71 24.12
C SER A 274 -7.63 0.30 24.88
N TYR A 275 -6.46 0.86 24.53
CA TYR A 275 -5.23 0.62 25.27
C TYR A 275 -5.25 1.35 26.61
N ASN A 276 -5.16 0.58 27.68
CA ASN A 276 -4.89 1.10 29.01
C ASN A 276 -3.50 0.61 29.45
N LYS A 277 -2.56 1.55 29.68
CA LYS A 277 -1.18 1.26 30.08
C LYS A 277 -1.06 0.47 31.39
N LYS A 278 -2.11 0.47 32.24
CA LYS A 278 -2.13 -0.23 33.54
C LYS A 278 -2.65 -1.68 33.49
N LYS A 279 -3.18 -2.15 32.35
CA LYS A 279 -3.73 -3.51 32.23
C LYS A 279 -2.65 -4.55 31.95
N ARG A 280 -2.85 -5.80 32.42
CA ARG A 280 -1.99 -6.95 32.08
C ARG A 280 -2.21 -7.37 30.61
N TRP A 281 -1.21 -8.03 30.00
CA TRP A 281 -1.23 -8.38 28.56
C TRP A 281 -2.48 -9.18 28.12
N ASN A 282 -2.91 -10.16 28.94
CA ASN A 282 -4.14 -10.94 28.67
C ASN A 282 -5.40 -10.07 28.70
N GLU A 283 -5.51 -9.14 29.65
CA GLU A 283 -6.65 -8.22 29.79
C GLU A 283 -6.71 -7.23 28.63
N ILE A 284 -5.53 -6.78 28.15
CA ILE A 284 -5.43 -5.95 26.96
C ILE A 284 -5.94 -6.71 25.75
N THR A 285 -5.47 -7.93 25.51
CA THR A 285 -5.87 -8.73 24.34
C THR A 285 -7.39 -8.99 24.31
N SER A 286 -8.00 -9.35 25.44
CA SER A 286 -9.46 -9.49 25.53
C SER A 286 -10.21 -8.18 25.29
N SER A 287 -9.70 -7.06 25.82
CA SER A 287 -10.28 -5.74 25.58
C SER A 287 -10.23 -5.36 24.09
N LEU A 288 -9.09 -5.58 23.43
CA LEU A 288 -8.92 -5.33 22.00
C LEU A 288 -9.85 -6.23 21.17
N GLN A 289 -9.96 -7.51 21.50
CA GLN A 289 -10.87 -8.45 20.83
C GLN A 289 -12.32 -7.98 20.91
N ASN A 290 -12.77 -7.53 22.09
CA ASN A 290 -14.11 -7.00 22.27
C ASN A 290 -14.33 -5.72 21.46
N THR A 291 -13.33 -4.83 21.43
CA THR A 291 -13.38 -3.62 20.59
C THR A 291 -13.56 -4.00 19.12
N ILE A 292 -12.73 -4.89 18.58
CA ILE A 292 -12.84 -5.36 17.19
C ILE A 292 -14.24 -5.94 16.95
N SER A 293 -14.71 -6.86 17.79
CA SER A 293 -16.05 -7.45 17.65
C SER A 293 -17.18 -6.40 17.62
N SER A 294 -17.09 -5.39 18.48
CA SER A 294 -18.07 -4.30 18.54
C SER A 294 -18.06 -3.38 17.32
N MET A 295 -16.97 -3.31 16.56
CA MET A 295 -16.90 -2.48 15.35
C MET A 295 -17.86 -2.96 14.27
N ALA A 296 -18.07 -4.28 14.17
CA ALA A 296 -19.01 -4.87 13.22
C ALA A 296 -20.47 -4.42 13.48
N LEU A 297 -20.82 -4.13 14.74
CA LEU A 297 -22.16 -3.65 15.13
C LEU A 297 -22.38 -2.17 14.82
N LYS A 298 -21.32 -1.39 14.60
CA LYS A 298 -21.42 0.06 14.38
C LYS A 298 -21.53 0.38 12.89
N ASP A 299 -22.52 1.18 12.53
CA ASP A 299 -22.60 1.80 11.21
C ASP A 299 -21.92 3.18 11.30
N LYS A 300 -20.74 3.31 10.69
CA LYS A 300 -19.96 4.56 10.73
C LYS A 300 -19.88 5.16 9.35
N THR A 301 -20.79 6.06 8.96
CA THR A 301 -20.78 6.66 7.61
C THR A 301 -19.49 7.43 7.25
N TYR A 302 -18.59 7.70 8.21
CA TYR A 302 -17.32 8.39 8.01
C TYR A 302 -16.11 7.51 7.63
N TYR A 303 -16.28 6.24 7.24
CA TYR A 303 -15.15 5.38 6.79
C TYR A 303 -14.30 6.05 5.70
N VAL A 304 -14.94 6.82 4.81
CA VAL A 304 -14.28 7.60 3.74
C VAL A 304 -13.18 8.50 4.30
N GLY A 305 -13.35 9.09 5.49
CA GLY A 305 -12.35 9.95 6.10
C GLY A 305 -11.08 9.19 6.53
N TYR A 306 -11.19 7.93 6.94
CA TYR A 306 -10.03 7.10 7.26
C TYR A 306 -9.36 6.54 6.01
N PHE A 307 -10.15 6.18 4.99
CA PHE A 307 -9.60 5.72 3.71
C PHE A 307 -8.93 6.85 2.92
N ASN A 308 -9.42 8.08 3.06
CA ASN A 308 -8.76 9.27 2.53
C ASN A 308 -7.48 9.63 3.31
N LYS A 309 -7.35 9.26 4.59
CA LYS A 309 -6.10 9.44 5.35
C LYS A 309 -5.00 8.53 4.82
N ALA A 310 -5.30 7.26 4.57
CA ALA A 310 -4.32 6.34 3.99
C ALA A 310 -3.72 6.82 2.64
N ILE A 311 -4.39 7.74 1.93
CA ILE A 311 -3.92 8.40 0.69
C ILE A 311 -3.07 9.65 0.95
N LYS A 312 -3.06 10.22 2.16
CA LYS A 312 -2.22 11.38 2.50
C LYS A 312 -0.74 11.14 2.20
N PHE A 313 -0.28 9.89 2.20
CA PHE A 313 1.06 9.52 1.78
C PHE A 313 1.35 9.71 0.27
N GLU A 314 0.33 9.94 -0.55
CA GLU A 314 0.41 10.24 -1.99
C GLU A 314 0.25 11.74 -2.29
N ASN A 315 -0.50 12.46 -1.45
CA ASN A 315 -0.69 13.92 -1.52
C ASN A 315 -0.28 14.54 -0.19
N LEU A 316 1.02 14.45 0.09
CA LEU A 316 1.63 15.04 1.27
C LEU A 316 1.35 16.55 1.29
N THR A 317 1.30 17.13 2.48
CA THR A 317 1.05 18.55 2.70
C THR A 317 1.99 19.04 3.78
N GLY A 318 2.53 20.25 3.64
CA GLY A 318 3.34 20.88 4.70
C GLY A 318 4.78 20.36 4.79
N GLY A 319 5.35 19.91 3.67
CA GLY A 319 6.81 19.75 3.58
C GLY A 319 7.50 21.12 3.65
N GLN A 320 8.82 21.13 3.91
CA GLN A 320 9.55 22.39 4.12
C GLN A 320 9.42 23.40 2.96
N VAL A 321 9.38 22.95 1.71
CA VAL A 321 9.21 23.80 0.52
C VAL A 321 7.84 24.52 0.51
N THR A 322 6.87 24.04 1.28
CA THR A 322 5.53 24.65 1.38
C THR A 322 5.61 26.04 1.99
N TYR A 323 6.58 26.24 2.90
CA TYR A 323 6.73 27.47 3.67
C TYR A 323 7.57 28.52 2.96
N LEU A 324 8.05 28.25 1.74
CA LEU A 324 8.67 29.26 0.89
C LEU A 324 7.71 30.45 0.68
N GLY A 325 8.30 31.64 0.67
CA GLY A 325 7.62 32.87 0.32
C GLY A 325 7.14 32.85 -1.14
N LYS A 326 6.29 33.82 -1.46
CA LYS A 326 5.71 33.93 -2.80
C LYS A 326 6.81 34.15 -3.86
N THR A 327 7.79 34.99 -3.57
CA THR A 327 8.87 35.34 -4.49
C THR A 327 9.73 34.13 -4.84
N GLU A 328 10.06 33.30 -3.85
CA GLU A 328 10.85 32.07 -4.04
C GLU A 328 10.07 31.03 -4.85
N LYS A 329 8.77 30.90 -4.61
CA LYS A 329 7.89 30.03 -5.43
C LYS A 329 7.78 30.52 -6.87
N ASP A 330 7.61 31.83 -7.07
CA ASP A 330 7.57 32.43 -8.40
C ASP A 330 8.92 32.23 -9.13
N HIS A 331 10.04 32.35 -8.41
CA HIS A 331 11.38 32.06 -8.94
C HIS A 331 11.51 30.59 -9.37
N LEU A 332 11.10 29.64 -8.53
CA LEU A 332 11.11 28.22 -8.86
C LEU A 332 10.33 27.94 -10.14
N VAL A 333 9.09 28.44 -10.26
CA VAL A 333 8.26 28.24 -11.46
C VAL A 333 8.90 28.88 -12.69
N TYR A 334 9.49 30.06 -12.55
CA TYR A 334 10.17 30.75 -13.63
C TYR A 334 11.36 29.95 -14.18
N GLN A 335 12.04 29.17 -13.35
CA GLN A 335 13.17 28.33 -13.77
C GLN A 335 12.74 27.09 -14.56
N LEU A 336 11.50 26.61 -14.40
CA LEU A 336 11.02 25.37 -15.02
C LEU A 336 10.85 25.52 -16.53
N LYS A 337 11.24 24.48 -17.28
CA LYS A 337 11.08 24.37 -18.74
C LYS A 337 10.51 23.00 -19.13
N PRO A 338 9.83 22.89 -20.29
CA PRO A 338 9.34 21.60 -20.76
C PRO A 338 10.48 20.57 -20.83
N MET A 339 10.18 19.33 -20.42
CA MET A 339 11.12 18.21 -20.27
C MET A 339 12.13 18.34 -19.12
N ASP A 340 11.94 19.27 -18.19
CA ASP A 340 12.66 19.19 -16.93
C ASP A 340 12.23 17.96 -16.12
N ILE A 341 13.21 17.32 -15.48
CA ILE A 341 12.98 16.20 -14.57
C ILE A 341 13.00 16.75 -13.15
N ILE A 342 11.94 16.47 -12.41
CA ILE A 342 11.76 16.97 -11.05
C ILE A 342 11.86 15.80 -10.09
N PHE A 343 12.83 15.84 -9.18
CA PHE A 343 12.96 14.93 -8.05
C PHE A 343 12.33 15.55 -6.82
N THR A 344 11.64 14.71 -6.05
CA THR A 344 11.05 15.11 -4.77
C THR A 344 11.53 14.20 -3.66
N HIS A 345 11.61 14.75 -2.46
CA HIS A 345 11.74 13.97 -1.25
C HIS A 345 10.83 14.55 -0.16
N ASN A 346 10.15 13.67 0.56
CA ASN A 346 9.46 14.01 1.80
C ASN A 346 9.72 12.91 2.81
N LYS A 347 10.09 13.28 4.04
CA LYS A 347 10.47 12.34 5.11
C LYS A 347 9.32 11.38 5.48
N ASN A 348 8.08 11.78 5.20
CA ASN A 348 6.88 10.99 5.46
C ASN A 348 6.37 10.23 4.22
N SER A 349 7.05 10.33 3.07
CA SER A 349 6.67 9.62 1.85
C SER A 349 6.80 8.10 2.03
N PHE A 350 5.83 7.37 1.47
CA PHE A 350 5.89 5.91 1.41
C PHE A 350 7.12 5.44 0.63
N ASN A 351 7.40 6.06 -0.52
CA ASN A 351 8.41 5.57 -1.43
C ASN A 351 9.79 5.45 -0.77
N ASN A 352 10.06 6.20 0.32
CA ASN A 352 11.25 6.06 1.16
C ASN A 352 11.53 4.63 1.65
N ALA A 353 10.53 3.78 1.81
CA ALA A 353 10.74 2.37 2.19
C ALA A 353 11.11 1.45 1.03
N VAL A 354 10.95 1.94 -0.21
CA VAL A 354 11.08 1.17 -1.46
C VAL A 354 12.34 1.58 -2.22
N VAL A 355 12.60 2.89 -2.31
CA VAL A 355 13.81 3.42 -2.93
C VAL A 355 15.03 3.15 -2.06
N ASP A 356 16.17 2.93 -2.69
CA ASP A 356 17.45 2.62 -2.03
C ASP A 356 18.27 3.86 -1.68
N ARG A 357 17.83 5.03 -2.13
CA ARG A 357 18.53 6.33 -2.01
C ARG A 357 17.57 7.46 -1.61
N PHE A 358 18.12 8.65 -1.48
CA PHE A 358 17.44 9.85 -0.97
C PHE A 358 16.15 10.21 -1.72
N TRP A 359 16.17 10.33 -3.05
CA TRP A 359 15.00 10.80 -3.80
C TRP A 359 13.90 9.74 -3.87
N ASP A 360 12.70 10.11 -3.42
CA ASP A 360 11.59 9.18 -3.23
C ASP A 360 10.66 9.08 -4.44
N ASN A 361 10.65 10.09 -5.30
CA ASN A 361 9.84 10.12 -6.50
C ASN A 361 10.51 11.03 -7.54
N VAL A 362 10.13 10.82 -8.79
CA VAL A 362 10.60 11.62 -9.90
C VAL A 362 9.46 11.75 -10.93
N GLY A 363 9.42 12.88 -11.62
CA GLY A 363 8.46 13.11 -12.70
C GLY A 363 8.98 14.11 -13.71
N ILE A 364 8.11 14.49 -14.64
CA ILE A 364 8.44 15.32 -15.80
C ILE A 364 7.55 16.56 -15.80
N TRP A 365 8.18 17.72 -15.94
CA TRP A 365 7.49 18.96 -16.21
C TRP A 365 7.19 19.10 -17.71
N ILE A 366 5.92 19.24 -18.07
CA ILE A 366 5.51 19.36 -19.48
C ILE A 366 5.41 20.80 -19.97
N GLY A 367 5.58 21.78 -19.08
CA GLY A 367 5.41 23.20 -19.40
C GLY A 367 3.98 23.70 -19.26
N SER A 368 3.85 25.01 -19.26
CA SER A 368 2.60 25.77 -19.31
C SER A 368 1.85 25.55 -20.63
N TRP A 369 0.57 25.93 -20.67
CA TRP A 369 -0.20 25.86 -21.92
C TRP A 369 0.42 26.69 -23.05
N ASP A 370 0.96 27.87 -22.74
CA ASP A 370 1.60 28.72 -23.75
C ASP A 370 2.86 28.07 -24.34
N GLU A 371 3.64 27.36 -23.52
CA GLU A 371 4.79 26.58 -23.99
C GLU A 371 4.33 25.40 -24.86
N ILE A 372 3.26 24.69 -24.47
CA ILE A 372 2.66 23.64 -25.29
C ILE A 372 2.19 24.16 -26.66
N VAL A 373 1.61 25.36 -26.71
CA VAL A 373 1.22 26.03 -27.97
C VAL A 373 2.45 26.38 -28.80
N LYS A 374 3.49 26.98 -28.19
CA LYS A 374 4.77 27.31 -28.87
C LYS A 374 5.48 26.08 -29.41
N LEU A 375 5.34 24.93 -28.75
CA LEU A 375 5.84 23.63 -29.19
C LEU A 375 4.96 22.97 -30.26
N GLY A 376 3.92 23.64 -30.76
CA GLY A 376 3.03 23.12 -31.80
C GLY A 376 2.18 21.91 -31.34
N LEU A 377 2.14 21.62 -30.04
CA LEU A 377 1.51 20.42 -29.48
C LEU A 377 0.03 20.62 -29.15
N SER A 378 -0.49 21.84 -29.21
CA SER A 378 -1.86 22.18 -28.82
C SER A 378 -2.97 21.42 -29.56
N LYS A 379 -2.66 20.87 -30.75
CA LYS A 379 -3.58 20.05 -31.57
C LYS A 379 -3.33 18.54 -31.45
N HIS A 380 -2.32 18.10 -30.71
CA HIS A 380 -2.00 16.68 -30.58
C HIS A 380 -3.13 15.96 -29.81
N PRO A 381 -3.61 14.78 -30.24
CA PRO A 381 -4.75 14.11 -29.62
C PRO A 381 -4.60 13.87 -28.11
N LEU A 382 -3.40 13.48 -27.66
CA LEU A 382 -3.11 13.29 -26.23
C LEU A 382 -3.14 14.61 -25.44
N ILE A 383 -2.72 15.72 -26.04
CA ILE A 383 -2.75 17.04 -25.40
C ILE A 383 -4.19 17.54 -25.29
N ILE A 384 -4.98 17.36 -26.36
CA ILE A 384 -6.41 17.71 -26.38
C ILE A 384 -7.16 16.98 -25.27
N LYS A 385 -6.86 15.68 -25.08
CA LYS A 385 -7.46 14.85 -24.01
C LYS A 385 -7.27 15.46 -22.61
N TYR A 386 -6.12 16.09 -22.36
CA TYR A 386 -5.76 16.68 -21.06
C TYR A 386 -5.75 18.21 -21.07
N ARG A 387 -6.36 18.84 -22.08
CA ARG A 387 -6.29 20.30 -22.26
C ARG A 387 -6.83 21.06 -21.07
N ASN A 388 -7.97 20.63 -20.51
CA ASN A 388 -8.59 21.33 -19.38
C ASN A 388 -7.73 21.22 -18.11
N GLU A 389 -7.10 20.07 -17.90
CA GLU A 389 -6.16 19.82 -16.81
C GLU A 389 -4.93 20.73 -16.91
N ILE A 390 -4.33 20.84 -18.10
CA ILE A 390 -3.12 21.63 -18.33
C ILE A 390 -3.43 23.13 -18.33
N GLN A 391 -4.47 23.54 -19.05
CA GLN A 391 -4.79 24.96 -19.30
C GLN A 391 -5.54 25.61 -18.14
N SER A 392 -6.57 24.96 -17.61
CA SER A 392 -7.47 25.58 -16.62
C SER A 392 -7.08 25.26 -15.18
N LYS A 393 -6.48 24.08 -14.96
CA LYS A 393 -6.11 23.58 -13.63
C LYS A 393 -4.62 23.62 -13.34
N ASN A 394 -3.79 24.07 -14.31
CA ASN A 394 -2.33 24.14 -14.19
C ASN A 394 -1.70 22.82 -13.70
N LEU A 395 -2.19 21.69 -14.23
CA LEU A 395 -1.59 20.38 -13.97
C LEU A 395 -0.50 20.14 -15.02
N ASN A 396 0.75 20.51 -14.69
CA ASN A 396 1.89 20.50 -15.61
C ASN A 396 3.01 19.53 -15.19
N PHE A 397 2.80 18.75 -14.12
CA PHE A 397 3.76 17.78 -13.61
C PHE A 397 3.22 16.36 -13.79
N ILE A 398 3.82 15.58 -14.68
CA ILE A 398 3.49 14.16 -14.84
C ILE A 398 4.35 13.38 -13.87
N THR A 399 3.72 12.66 -12.96
CA THR A 399 4.42 11.84 -11.98
C THR A 399 3.61 10.60 -11.64
N THR A 400 4.26 9.68 -10.93
CA THR A 400 3.64 8.46 -10.47
C THR A 400 2.98 8.67 -9.13
N THR A 401 1.85 8.02 -8.98
CA THR A 401 1.03 8.04 -7.78
C THR A 401 0.58 6.61 -7.50
N ARG A 402 0.03 6.31 -6.31
CA ARG A 402 -0.46 4.95 -5.98
C ARG A 402 -1.57 4.50 -6.93
N GLU A 403 -2.38 5.45 -7.38
CA GLU A 403 -3.44 5.25 -8.37
C GLU A 403 -2.91 5.14 -9.82
N GLY A 404 -1.60 5.24 -10.04
CA GLY A 404 -0.96 5.19 -11.36
C GLY A 404 -0.36 6.51 -11.79
N ILE A 405 -0.12 6.66 -13.10
CA ILE A 405 0.50 7.87 -13.67
C ILE A 405 -0.55 8.98 -13.81
N LYS A 406 -0.28 10.15 -13.22
CA LYS A 406 -1.21 11.30 -13.20
C LYS A 406 -0.52 12.63 -13.53
N LEU A 407 -1.35 13.59 -13.96
CA LEU A 407 -1.00 15.00 -13.98
C LEU A 407 -1.28 15.61 -12.60
N LYS A 408 -0.28 16.28 -12.05
CA LYS A 408 -0.33 17.01 -10.80
C LYS A 408 0.04 18.48 -11.00
N SER A 409 -0.39 19.29 -10.06
CA SER A 409 -0.11 20.72 -10.03
C SER A 409 1.24 21.02 -9.36
N ILE A 410 1.71 22.25 -9.51
CA ILE A 410 2.94 22.72 -8.85
C ILE A 410 2.85 22.67 -7.32
N GLU A 411 1.66 22.79 -6.74
CA GLU A 411 1.46 22.66 -5.29
C GLU A 411 1.91 21.30 -4.77
N SER A 412 1.81 20.24 -5.59
CA SER A 412 2.33 18.92 -5.20
C SER A 412 3.86 18.89 -5.05
N ILE A 413 4.56 19.77 -5.77
CA ILE A 413 6.01 19.96 -5.67
C ILE A 413 6.34 20.81 -4.45
N TYR A 414 5.54 21.84 -4.15
CA TYR A 414 5.73 22.65 -2.95
C TYR A 414 5.50 21.87 -1.65
N ASN A 415 4.69 20.82 -1.67
CA ASN A 415 4.40 20.03 -0.48
C ASN A 415 5.53 19.07 -0.04
N GLN A 416 6.71 19.19 -0.62
CA GLN A 416 7.87 18.33 -0.37
C GLN A 416 8.85 18.96 0.61
N ASP A 417 9.70 18.16 1.24
CA ASP A 417 10.77 18.66 2.11
C ASP A 417 11.98 19.11 1.29
N ASP A 418 12.30 18.34 0.25
CA ASP A 418 13.40 18.61 -0.68
C ASP A 418 12.93 18.47 -2.12
N LEU A 419 13.57 19.24 -2.99
CA LEU A 419 13.26 19.33 -4.41
C LEU A 419 14.54 19.50 -5.20
N ALA A 420 14.69 18.78 -6.30
CA ALA A 420 15.70 19.10 -7.31
C ALA A 420 15.08 19.12 -8.69
N VAL A 421 15.55 20.04 -9.53
CA VAL A 421 15.23 20.03 -10.95
C VAL A 421 16.50 19.83 -11.73
N ILE A 422 16.49 18.84 -12.62
CA ILE A 422 17.57 18.61 -13.56
C ILE A 422 17.05 18.79 -14.98
N ARG A 423 17.95 19.22 -15.86
CA ARG A 423 17.63 19.47 -17.27
C ARG A 423 18.66 18.80 -18.17
N LYS A 424 18.20 18.23 -19.29
CA LYS A 424 19.11 17.70 -20.30
C LYS A 424 19.86 18.85 -20.96
N ARG A 425 21.20 18.75 -21.09
CA ARG A 425 22.04 19.82 -21.67
C ARG A 425 21.68 20.16 -23.11
N LYS A 426 21.37 19.14 -23.91
CA LYS A 426 21.03 19.26 -25.33
C LYS A 426 19.80 18.42 -25.63
N LEU A 427 18.72 19.07 -26.03
CA LEU A 427 17.49 18.43 -26.43
C LEU A 427 16.93 19.20 -27.63
N SER A 428 16.83 18.54 -28.78
CA SER A 428 16.30 19.13 -30.01
C SER A 428 14.79 19.33 -29.89
N TYR A 429 14.23 20.23 -30.71
CA TYR A 429 12.78 20.45 -30.74
C TYR A 429 11.97 19.15 -30.94
N HIS A 430 12.45 18.26 -31.83
CA HIS A 430 11.80 16.97 -32.07
C HIS A 430 11.85 16.08 -30.83
N GLU A 431 13.00 15.98 -30.16
CA GLU A 431 13.12 15.23 -28.91
C GLU A 431 12.23 15.82 -27.80
N THR A 432 12.07 17.15 -27.74
CA THR A 432 11.24 17.81 -26.71
C THR A 432 9.79 17.42 -26.91
N THR A 433 9.30 17.59 -28.14
CA THR A 433 7.91 17.33 -28.48
C THR A 433 7.57 15.84 -28.36
N GLN A 434 8.46 14.96 -28.83
CA GLN A 434 8.31 13.52 -28.67
C GLN A 434 8.32 13.08 -27.20
N GLY A 435 9.25 13.61 -26.39
CA GLY A 435 9.35 13.26 -24.98
C GLY A 435 8.09 13.63 -24.19
N ILE A 436 7.52 14.82 -24.44
CA ILE A 436 6.25 15.24 -23.83
C ILE A 436 5.10 14.31 -24.24
N VAL A 437 5.03 13.94 -25.52
CA VAL A 437 4.00 13.01 -26.03
C VAL A 437 4.14 11.64 -25.38
N LEU A 438 5.37 11.12 -25.22
CA LEU A 438 5.63 9.84 -24.56
C LEU A 438 5.24 9.90 -23.07
N ALA A 439 5.63 10.96 -22.36
CA ALA A 439 5.23 11.17 -20.97
C ALA A 439 3.71 11.17 -20.80
N LEU A 440 2.98 11.88 -21.67
CA LEU A 440 1.51 11.93 -21.66
C LEU A 440 0.86 10.60 -22.02
N SER A 441 1.48 9.80 -22.90
CA SER A 441 0.96 8.49 -23.32
C SER A 441 0.88 7.49 -22.16
N ASN A 442 1.65 7.75 -21.10
CA ASN A 442 1.70 6.92 -19.91
C ASN A 442 0.64 7.24 -18.87
N ILE A 443 -0.06 8.37 -18.99
CA ILE A 443 -1.12 8.77 -18.04
C ILE A 443 -2.23 7.71 -18.01
N GLY A 444 -2.56 7.26 -16.80
CA GLY A 444 -3.57 6.23 -16.55
C GLY A 444 -3.04 4.80 -16.55
N LYS A 445 -1.76 4.56 -16.91
CA LYS A 445 -1.13 3.26 -16.64
C LYS A 445 -1.03 3.02 -15.13
N PRO A 446 -1.29 1.80 -14.64
CA PRO A 446 -1.10 1.46 -13.23
C PRO A 446 0.36 1.61 -12.80
N TYR A 447 0.56 1.91 -11.52
CA TYR A 447 1.90 1.99 -10.95
C TYR A 447 2.54 0.61 -10.83
N ASP A 448 3.83 0.53 -11.16
CA ASP A 448 4.62 -0.67 -10.98
C ASP A 448 5.34 -0.68 -9.62
N TYR A 449 4.75 -1.39 -8.66
CA TYR A 449 5.31 -1.58 -7.33
C TYR A 449 6.56 -2.47 -7.30
N LYS A 450 6.83 -3.24 -8.36
CA LYS A 450 8.01 -4.11 -8.47
C LYS A 450 9.20 -3.41 -9.14
N MET A 451 8.94 -2.31 -9.84
CA MET A 451 9.93 -1.58 -10.66
C MET A 451 10.59 -2.47 -11.71
N ASP A 452 9.83 -3.43 -12.24
CA ASP A 452 10.20 -4.39 -13.28
C ASP A 452 10.16 -3.73 -14.67
N PRO A 453 11.32 -3.48 -15.30
CA PRO A 453 11.37 -2.83 -16.61
C PRO A 453 10.84 -3.70 -17.76
N SER A 454 10.53 -4.98 -17.51
CA SER A 454 9.96 -5.87 -18.52
C SER A 454 8.43 -5.79 -18.62
N ASP A 455 7.74 -5.29 -17.58
CA ASP A 455 6.29 -5.12 -17.59
C ASP A 455 5.90 -3.77 -18.20
N THR A 456 5.61 -3.75 -19.51
CA THR A 456 5.17 -2.54 -20.21
C THR A 456 3.73 -2.12 -19.89
N SER A 457 2.98 -2.95 -19.17
CA SER A 457 1.58 -2.66 -18.80
C SER A 457 1.48 -1.74 -17.58
N ARG A 458 2.58 -1.56 -16.84
CA ARG A 458 2.69 -0.74 -15.63
C ARG A 458 3.94 0.12 -15.69
N ILE A 459 3.98 1.19 -14.92
CA ILE A 459 5.12 2.13 -14.93
C ILE A 459 5.49 2.54 -13.52
N SER A 460 6.79 2.45 -13.22
CA SER A 460 7.41 3.02 -12.02
C SER A 460 7.87 4.47 -12.27
N PHE A 461 8.23 5.19 -11.21
CA PHE A 461 8.68 6.58 -11.33
C PHE A 461 9.90 6.77 -12.22
N ALA A 462 10.88 5.88 -12.12
CA ALA A 462 12.08 5.98 -12.95
C ALA A 462 11.76 5.57 -14.39
N GLN A 463 10.91 4.57 -14.58
CA GLN A 463 10.48 4.12 -15.91
C GLN A 463 9.79 5.24 -16.70
N LEU A 464 8.96 6.05 -16.04
CA LEU A 464 8.31 7.21 -16.67
C LEU A 464 9.35 8.15 -17.30
N VAL A 465 10.46 8.42 -16.60
CA VAL A 465 11.57 9.21 -17.15
C VAL A 465 12.26 8.46 -18.27
N PHE A 466 12.56 7.17 -18.08
CA PHE A 466 13.29 6.39 -19.08
C PHE A 466 12.57 6.36 -20.43
N GLU A 467 11.26 6.15 -20.40
CA GLU A 467 10.40 6.13 -21.59
C GLU A 467 10.22 7.49 -22.25
N SER A 468 10.32 8.58 -21.48
CA SER A 468 10.17 9.93 -22.00
C SER A 468 11.45 10.49 -22.61
N PHE A 469 12.58 9.82 -22.41
CA PHE A 469 13.88 10.14 -23.01
C PHE A 469 14.42 8.92 -23.78
N PRO A 470 13.75 8.50 -24.88
CA PRO A 470 14.13 7.28 -25.61
C PRO A 470 15.51 7.38 -26.30
N GLN A 471 16.03 8.59 -26.50
CA GLN A 471 17.36 8.83 -27.04
C GLN A 471 18.48 8.49 -26.05
N ILE A 472 18.18 8.36 -24.77
CA ILE A 472 19.17 8.03 -23.73
C ILE A 472 19.16 6.52 -23.51
N LYS A 473 20.33 5.90 -23.65
CA LYS A 473 20.53 4.53 -23.18
C LYS A 473 20.69 4.55 -21.67
N TRP A 474 19.65 4.15 -20.97
CA TRP A 474 19.63 4.15 -19.51
C TRP A 474 20.26 2.87 -18.96
N ASP A 475 21.13 3.03 -17.97
CA ASP A 475 21.64 1.90 -17.20
C ASP A 475 20.54 1.35 -16.31
N LYS A 476 20.27 0.06 -16.42
CA LYS A 476 19.39 -0.63 -15.49
C LYS A 476 20.14 -0.91 -14.19
N SER A 477 19.45 -0.79 -13.07
CA SER A 477 19.95 -1.28 -11.79
C SER A 477 19.61 -2.76 -11.63
N HIS A 478 20.26 -3.42 -10.68
CA HIS A 478 19.82 -4.73 -10.22
C HIS A 478 19.28 -4.56 -8.81
N MET A 479 17.97 -4.67 -8.63
CA MET A 479 17.35 -4.74 -7.31
C MET A 479 16.93 -6.19 -7.07
N TYR A 480 17.44 -6.79 -5.99
CA TYR A 480 17.06 -8.14 -5.55
C TYR A 480 17.19 -9.22 -6.64
N LYS A 481 18.28 -9.18 -7.41
CA LYS A 481 18.60 -10.10 -8.52
C LYS A 481 17.68 -9.98 -9.75
N GLN A 482 16.85 -8.96 -9.82
CA GLN A 482 16.08 -8.58 -11.00
C GLN A 482 16.59 -7.25 -11.55
N GLU A 483 16.53 -7.05 -12.87
CA GLU A 483 16.69 -5.73 -13.45
C GLU A 483 15.61 -4.80 -12.89
N ALA A 484 15.99 -3.61 -12.45
CA ALA A 484 15.06 -2.60 -11.96
C ALA A 484 15.48 -1.22 -12.43
N VAL A 485 14.52 -0.30 -12.50
CA VAL A 485 14.78 1.11 -12.80
C VAL A 485 14.60 1.96 -11.55
N ALA A 486 15.59 2.80 -11.26
CA ALA A 486 15.67 3.56 -10.01
C ALA A 486 15.99 5.03 -10.28
N PRO A 487 15.43 5.99 -9.50
CA PRO A 487 15.72 7.41 -9.61
C PRO A 487 17.22 7.70 -9.53
N TYR A 488 17.93 6.95 -8.70
CA TYR A 488 19.38 7.08 -8.56
C TYR A 488 20.12 6.92 -9.90
N LYS A 489 19.65 6.08 -10.82
CA LYS A 489 20.25 5.93 -12.17
C LYS A 489 20.15 7.21 -12.99
N ILE A 490 19.09 7.99 -12.80
CA ILE A 490 18.95 9.31 -13.42
C ILE A 490 19.95 10.29 -12.79
N THR A 491 20.12 10.24 -11.48
CA THR A 491 21.10 11.11 -10.77
C THR A 491 22.54 10.85 -11.22
N GLN A 492 22.90 9.60 -11.54
CA GLN A 492 24.22 9.24 -12.07
C GLN A 492 24.50 9.86 -13.45
N ARG A 493 23.46 10.27 -14.19
CA ARG A 493 23.55 10.97 -15.48
C ARG A 493 23.54 12.49 -15.32
N THR A 494 23.70 13.02 -14.10
CA THR A 494 23.68 14.47 -13.81
C THR A 494 25.04 14.94 -13.31
N GLY A 495 25.55 16.03 -13.89
CA GLY A 495 26.85 16.65 -13.55
C GLY A 495 27.53 17.30 -14.76
N GLU A 496 28.68 17.95 -14.56
CA GLU A 496 29.33 18.85 -15.52
C GLU A 496 29.54 18.22 -16.90
N GLN A 497 29.96 16.96 -16.89
CA GLN A 497 30.29 16.18 -18.08
C GLN A 497 29.23 15.13 -18.44
N GLN A 498 28.04 15.22 -17.84
CA GLN A 498 26.96 14.25 -18.02
C GLN A 498 25.84 14.79 -18.91
N ASP A 499 24.88 13.91 -19.22
CA ASP A 499 23.71 14.22 -20.05
C ASP A 499 22.83 15.35 -19.48
N PHE A 500 22.76 15.43 -18.15
CA PHE A 500 21.93 16.37 -17.40
C PHE A 500 22.77 17.28 -16.50
N PHE A 501 22.19 18.43 -16.17
CA PHE A 501 22.74 19.37 -15.19
C PHE A 501 21.65 19.78 -14.20
N THR A 502 22.07 20.15 -12.98
CA THR A 502 21.16 20.64 -11.94
C THR A 502 20.78 22.09 -12.24
N VAL A 503 19.47 22.37 -12.30
CA VAL A 503 18.92 23.72 -12.52
C VAL A 503 18.68 24.41 -11.20
N LEU A 504 18.07 23.70 -10.24
CA LEU A 504 17.77 24.20 -8.91
C LEU A 504 17.75 23.05 -7.91
N LEU A 505 18.04 23.35 -6.66
CA LEU A 505 18.05 22.40 -5.56
C LEU A 505 17.57 23.11 -4.28
N TYR A 506 16.54 22.55 -3.65
CA TYR A 506 16.11 22.89 -2.31
C TYR A 506 16.38 21.72 -1.38
N HIS A 507 17.06 21.99 -0.27
CA HIS A 507 17.30 21.03 0.79
C HIS A 507 16.73 21.53 2.11
N ASP A 508 15.84 20.76 2.73
CA ASP A 508 15.11 21.10 3.96
C ASP A 508 14.45 22.49 3.87
N GLY A 509 13.84 22.78 2.71
CA GLY A 509 13.18 24.05 2.40
C GLY A 509 14.10 25.24 2.08
N ASN A 510 15.41 25.06 2.04
CA ASN A 510 16.36 26.14 1.71
C ASN A 510 16.96 25.93 0.31
N GLU A 511 17.01 27.00 -0.49
CA GLU A 511 17.67 26.97 -1.80
C GLU A 511 19.18 26.81 -1.63
N VAL A 512 19.76 25.86 -2.36
CA VAL A 512 21.21 25.68 -2.43
C VAL A 512 21.74 26.58 -3.53
N MET A 513 22.55 27.58 -3.17
CA MET A 513 22.96 28.64 -4.10
C MET A 513 24.24 28.31 -4.88
N GLU A 514 25.09 27.42 -4.36
CA GLU A 514 26.43 27.12 -4.89
C GLU A 514 26.65 25.62 -5.01
N ASP A 515 27.60 25.23 -5.86
CA ASP A 515 28.01 23.84 -6.08
C ASP A 515 26.82 22.89 -6.29
N LEU A 516 25.82 23.35 -7.06
CA LEU A 516 24.52 22.69 -7.24
C LEU A 516 24.67 21.22 -7.65
N GLU A 517 25.58 20.93 -8.55
CA GLU A 517 25.80 19.58 -9.06
C GLU A 517 26.45 18.66 -8.01
N ASP A 518 27.41 19.16 -7.23
CA ASP A 518 28.05 18.42 -6.15
C ASP A 518 27.09 18.16 -5.00
N ASN A 519 26.35 19.19 -4.59
CA ASN A 519 25.32 19.05 -3.56
C ASN A 519 24.23 18.07 -3.99
N PHE A 520 23.76 18.16 -5.24
CA PHE A 520 22.78 17.21 -5.78
C PHE A 520 23.31 15.77 -5.76
N ARG A 521 24.55 15.54 -6.22
CA ARG A 521 25.16 14.19 -6.21
C ARG A 521 25.35 13.66 -4.79
N LYS A 522 25.83 14.49 -3.88
CA LYS A 522 26.03 14.14 -2.47
C LYS A 522 24.71 13.72 -1.83
N LEU A 523 23.67 14.54 -1.95
CA LEU A 523 22.33 14.21 -1.46
C LEU A 523 21.80 12.93 -2.10
N SER A 524 21.89 12.79 -3.43
CA SER A 524 21.42 11.62 -4.16
C SER A 524 22.07 10.31 -3.70
N SER A 525 23.29 10.37 -3.16
CA SER A 525 24.02 9.19 -2.67
C SER A 525 23.61 8.73 -1.27
N LEU A 526 22.95 9.60 -0.49
CA LEU A 526 22.51 9.31 0.87
C LEU A 526 21.50 8.15 0.87
N GLN A 527 21.57 7.33 1.93
CA GLN A 527 20.66 6.21 2.16
C GLN A 527 19.48 6.62 3.02
#